data_AF-A0A1A6H0J5-F1
#
_entry.id   AF-A0A1A6H0J5-F1
#
_cell.length_a   1.000
_cell.length_b   1.000
_cell.length_c   1.000
_cell.angle_alpha   90.00
_cell.angle_beta   90.00
_cell.angle_gamma   90.00
#
_symmetry.space_group_name_H-M   'P 1'
#
loop_
_entity.id
_entity.type
_entity.pdbx_description
1 polymer ?
#
loop_
_entity_poly.entity_id
_entity_poly.type
_entity_poly.pdbx_seq_one_letter_code
_entity_poly.pdbx_strand_id
1 'polypeptide(L)' 'MPRFAEQVEVAIEALSANVPQPFEENEFIDASRLVYDGVRDIRKAVLMIR' A
#
# COMPACT_ATOMS: atom_id res chain seq x y z
N MET A 1 -6.10 -6.52 3.53
CA MET A 1 -5.74 -5.36 2.68
C MET A 1 -5.33 -5.86 1.28
N PRO A 2 -6.27 -6.47 0.53
CA PRO A 2 -5.93 -7.10 -0.76
C PRO A 2 -5.35 -6.10 -1.77
N ARG A 3 -5.84 -4.85 -1.77
CA ARG A 3 -5.40 -3.80 -2.69
C ARG A 3 -3.92 -3.40 -2.54
N PHE A 4 -3.37 -3.39 -1.32
CA PHE A 4 -1.95 -3.09 -1.15
C PHE A 4 -1.06 -4.23 -1.65
N ALA A 5 -1.45 -5.49 -1.37
CA ALA A 5 -0.70 -6.65 -1.84
C ALA A 5 -0.67 -6.71 -3.38
N GLU A 6 -1.82 -6.48 -4.02
CA GLU A 6 -1.94 -6.41 -5.48
C GLU A 6 -1.04 -5.31 -6.08
N GLN A 7 -1.04 -4.11 -5.50
CA GLN A 7 -0.21 -3.00 -5.99
C GLN A 7 1.30 -3.27 -5.80
N VAL A 8 1.68 -4.00 -4.75
CA VAL A 8 3.06 -4.48 -4.58
C VAL A 8 3.44 -5.48 -5.67
N GLU A 9 2.56 -6.43 -5.99
CA GLU A 9 2.79 -7.38 -7.08
C GLU A 9 2.96 -6.66 -8.43
N VAL A 10 2.07 -5.72 -8.76
CA VAL A 10 2.16 -4.90 -9.98
C VAL A 10 3.48 -4.13 -10.06
N ALA A 11 3.89 -3.48 -8.97
CA ALA A 11 5.15 -2.75 -8.93
C ALA A 11 6.37 -3.68 -9.09
N ILE A 12 6.35 -4.86 -8.45
CA ILE A 12 7.40 -5.86 -8.57
C ILE A 12 7.51 -6.35 -10.02
N GLU A 13 6.38 -6.71 -10.66
CA GLU A 13 6.37 -7.19 -12.04
C GLU A 13 6.92 -6.13 -13.00
N ALA A 14 6.48 -4.88 -12.86
CA ALA A 14 6.93 -3.77 -13.69
C ALA A 14 8.43 -3.49 -13.56
N LEU A 15 8.96 -3.51 -12.33
CA LEU A 15 10.36 -3.21 -12.06
C LEU A 15 11.31 -4.40 -12.30
N SER A 16 10.80 -5.64 -12.22
CA SER A 16 11.59 -6.86 -12.42
C SER A 16 11.76 -7.25 -13.90
N ALA A 17 11.05 -6.58 -14.81
CA ALA A 17 11.21 -6.76 -16.24
C ALA A 17 12.63 -6.39 -16.70
N ASN A 18 13.13 -7.07 -17.75
CA ASN A 18 14.47 -6.83 -18.30
C ASN A 18 14.70 -5.35 -18.72
N VAL A 19 13.62 -4.67 -19.09
CA VAL A 19 13.53 -3.21 -19.14
C VAL A 19 12.39 -2.80 -18.21
N PRO A 20 12.64 -2.01 -17.15
CA PRO A 20 11.60 -1.57 -16.22
C PRO A 20 10.43 -0.93 -16.97
N GLN A 21 9.22 -1.34 -16.62
CA GLN A 21 7.98 -0.82 -17.19
C GLN A 21 7.38 0.25 -16.26
N PRO A 22 6.65 1.21 -16.82
CA PRO A 22 5.86 2.13 -16.01
C PRO A 22 4.72 1.39 -15.30
N PHE A 23 4.36 1.84 -14.11
CA PHE A 23 3.16 1.44 -13.39
C PHE A 23 2.54 2.68 -12.74
N GLU A 24 1.29 2.57 -12.29
CA GLU A 24 0.56 3.68 -11.70
C GLU A 24 1.05 3.97 -10.27
N GLU A 25 2.10 4.78 -10.13
CA GLU A 25 2.73 5.11 -8.85
C GLU A 25 1.74 5.73 -7.84
N ASN A 26 0.78 6.53 -8.31
CA ASN A 26 -0.22 7.14 -7.44
C ASN A 26 -1.11 6.08 -6.77
N GLU A 27 -1.48 5.02 -7.49
CA GLU A 27 -2.28 3.93 -6.91
C GLU A 27 -1.49 3.16 -5.86
N PHE A 28 -0.20 2.93 -6.10
CA PHE A 28 0.70 2.31 -5.14
C PHE A 28 0.86 3.17 -3.87
N ILE A 29 1.07 4.48 -4.03
CA ILE A 29 1.20 5.43 -2.93
C ILE A 29 -0.10 5.48 -2.10
N ASP A 30 -1.26 5.52 -2.76
CA ASP A 30 -2.54 5.57 -2.08
C ASP A 30 -2.84 4.26 -1.34
N ALA A 31 -2.58 3.10 -1.97
CA ALA A 31 -2.74 1.81 -1.32
C ALA A 31 -1.82 1.66 -0.09
N SER A 32 -0.58 2.15 -0.19
CA SER A 32 0.38 2.19 0.92
C SER A 32 -0.09 3.09 2.05
N ARG A 33 -0.64 4.29 1.73
CA ARG A 33 -1.17 5.23 2.72
C ARG A 33 -2.33 4.61 3.50
N LEU A 34 -3.23 3.88 2.85
CA LEU A 34 -4.35 3.21 3.50
C LEU A 34 -3.89 2.16 4.54
N VAL A 35 -2.77 1.47 4.31
CA VAL A 35 -2.20 0.54 5.31
C VAL A 35 -1.75 1.31 6.55
N TYR A 36 -1.01 2.39 6.37
CA TYR A 36 -0.58 3.24 7.48
C TYR A 36 -1.77 3.83 8.24
N ASP A 37 -2.75 4.39 7.52
CA ASP A 37 -3.94 4.98 8.12
C ASP A 37 -4.74 3.93 8.91
N GLY A 38 -4.91 2.71 8.37
CA GLY A 38 -5.57 1.61 9.08
C GLY A 38 -4.85 1.23 10.38
N VAL A 39 -3.52 1.08 10.36
CA VAL A 39 -2.73 0.81 11.58
C VAL A 39 -2.81 1.97 12.57
N ARG A 40 -2.73 3.22 12.08
CA ARG A 40 -2.86 4.43 12.90
C ARG A 40 -4.23 4.48 13.59
N ASP A 41 -5.29 4.14 12.87
CA ASP A 41 -6.66 4.20 13.39
C ASP A 41 -6.92 3.09 14.40
N ILE A 42 -6.35 1.88 14.21
CA ILE A 42 -6.31 0.83 15.25
C ILE A 42 -5.60 1.36 16.51
N ARG A 43 -4.43 1.97 16.38
CA ARG A 43 -3.69 2.55 17.51
C ARG A 43 -4.54 3.59 18.25
N LYS A 44 -5.22 4.49 17.53
CA LYS A 44 -6.12 5.48 18.13
C LYS A 44 -7.27 4.82 18.88
N ALA A 45 -7.91 3.81 18.29
CA ALA A 45 -9.02 3.09 18.91
C ALA A 45 -8.60 2.35 20.19
N VAL A 46 -7.41 1.74 20.20
CA VAL A 46 -6.86 1.07 21.39
C VAL A 46 -6.50 2.06 22.50
N LEU A 47 -5.91 3.21 22.14
CA LEU A 47 -5.53 4.25 23.11
C LEU A 47 -6.71 5.10 23.59
N MET A 48 -7.85 5.08 22.87
CA MET A 48 -9.12 5.60 23.35
C MET A 48 -9.70 4.66 24.41
N ILE A 49 -9.08 4.63 25.60
CA ILE A 49 -9.68 4.05 26.80
C ILE A 49 -10.84 4.98 27.20
N ARG A 50 -12.05 4.42 27.34
CA ARG A 50 -13.18 5.08 28.00
C ARG A 50 -13.15 4.81 29.50
#